data_AF-A0A936TPU2-F1
#
_entry.id   AF-A0A936TPU2-F1
#
_cell.length_a   1.000
_cell.length_b   1.000
_cell.length_c   1.000
_cell.angle_alpha   90.00
_cell.angle_beta   90.00
_cell.angle_gamma   90.00
#
_symmetry.space_group_name_H-M   'P 1'
#
loop_
_entity.id
_entity.type
_entity.pdbx_description
1 polymer ?
#
loop_
_entity_poly.entity_id
_entity_poly.type
_entity_poly.pdbx_seq_one_letter_code
_entity_poly.pdbx_strand_id
1 'polypeptide(L)'
;MNPNDPNFDPTLYTGEVVEMDQYGNVLNYWPHGKPFAQGVVVDGKGNAWVAHSVVGPLTGTPNFPGLVPATTVGHLMTHGMLTGTFVGNVDLIDTSVTPNIAGEGPSGVAVDTHGKIWVTNYYTHNVMRIDPDLGPIGGAGIPIGKVDLTVDLGPGAFPYNYSDMTGQIAIGNPTQGFWEVMHDGLAPGTSWGTITWNTEPEAKVPAGTSIAVDARAADTQAALSGQSFIPVTSGIPFKLAGRYIEVKASLKGIADIGCVESEGPILSDLRIQARCDVDLDGDVDQLDLSAISRGRGKTPLPGDPRDANGDGRINPGDVKFCIPKCTRANCAIQ
;
A
#
# COMPACT_ATOMS: atom_id res chain seq x y z
N MET A 1 -31.93 5.08 12.55
CA MET A 1 -31.31 4.11 11.61
C MET A 1 -31.33 2.74 12.27
N ASN A 2 -31.63 1.67 11.51
CA ASN A 2 -31.76 0.32 12.04
C ASN A 2 -30.43 -0.43 11.87
N PRO A 3 -29.69 -0.75 12.95
CA PRO A 3 -28.43 -1.49 12.87
C PRO A 3 -28.59 -2.96 12.39
N ASN A 4 -29.82 -3.42 12.15
CA ASN A 4 -30.12 -4.74 11.59
C ASN A 4 -30.47 -4.69 10.08
N ASP A 5 -30.31 -3.55 9.41
CA ASP A 5 -30.46 -3.48 7.95
C ASP A 5 -29.22 -4.10 7.28
N PRO A 6 -29.36 -5.15 6.45
CA PRO A 6 -28.23 -5.76 5.75
C PRO A 6 -27.53 -4.82 4.75
N ASN A 7 -28.13 -3.68 4.42
CA ASN A 7 -27.50 -2.61 3.62
C ASN A 7 -26.93 -1.46 4.49
N PHE A 8 -26.91 -1.62 5.82
CA PHE A 8 -26.31 -0.65 6.72
C PHE A 8 -24.79 -0.71 6.58
N ASP A 9 -24.20 0.36 6.06
CA ASP A 9 -22.76 0.54 6.06
C ASP A 9 -22.30 0.97 7.47
N PRO A 10 -21.61 0.12 8.24
CA PRO A 10 -21.25 0.40 9.62
C PRO A 10 -20.11 1.43 9.75
N THR A 11 -19.41 1.74 8.65
CA THR A 11 -18.12 2.47 8.67
C THR A 11 -18.24 3.88 9.25
N LEU A 12 -19.35 4.56 8.95
CA LEU A 12 -19.67 5.87 9.51
C LEU A 12 -19.77 5.84 11.05
N TYR A 13 -20.03 4.70 11.67
CA TYR A 13 -20.20 4.58 13.13
C TYR A 13 -19.08 3.80 13.81
N THR A 14 -18.23 3.09 13.07
CA THR A 14 -17.14 2.27 13.61
C THR A 14 -15.80 2.99 13.61
N GLY A 15 -15.65 4.06 12.81
CA GLY A 15 -14.39 4.80 12.70
C GLY A 15 -13.34 4.03 11.94
N GLU A 16 -13.77 3.53 10.78
CA GLU A 16 -12.99 2.73 9.85
C GLU A 16 -13.12 3.33 8.44
N VAL A 17 -12.06 3.21 7.65
CA VAL A 17 -12.12 3.38 6.20
C VAL A 17 -12.09 2.01 5.53
N VAL A 18 -12.75 1.89 4.38
CA VAL A 18 -12.90 0.63 3.66
C VAL A 18 -12.12 0.68 2.36
N GLU A 19 -11.44 -0.43 2.07
CA GLU A 19 -10.86 -0.69 0.77
C GLU A 19 -11.80 -1.57 -0.04
N MET A 20 -12.07 -1.19 -1.29
CA MET A 20 -12.95 -1.92 -2.19
C MET A 20 -12.26 -2.17 -3.52
N ASP A 21 -12.62 -3.27 -4.18
CA ASP A 21 -12.24 -3.48 -5.58
C ASP A 21 -13.11 -2.64 -6.53
N GLN A 22 -12.76 -2.67 -7.82
CA GLN A 22 -13.50 -1.94 -8.87
C GLN A 22 -14.96 -2.38 -9.04
N TYR A 23 -15.36 -3.53 -8.47
CA TYR A 23 -16.72 -4.06 -8.52
C TYR A 23 -17.52 -3.69 -7.26
N GLY A 24 -16.90 -2.98 -6.30
CA GLY A 24 -17.51 -2.60 -5.03
C GLY A 24 -17.47 -3.71 -3.98
N ASN A 25 -16.70 -4.78 -4.18
CA ASN A 25 -16.49 -5.77 -3.12
C ASN A 25 -15.55 -5.19 -2.07
N VAL A 26 -15.94 -5.28 -0.80
CA VAL A 26 -15.08 -4.89 0.30
C VAL A 26 -13.93 -5.87 0.42
N LEU A 27 -12.71 -5.36 0.33
CA LEU A 27 -11.48 -6.11 0.52
C LEU A 27 -11.04 -6.07 1.99
N ASN A 28 -11.02 -4.87 2.59
CA ASN A 28 -10.52 -4.66 3.95
C ASN A 28 -11.25 -3.54 4.70
N TYR A 29 -11.20 -3.59 6.04
CA TYR A 29 -11.62 -2.53 6.95
C TYR A 29 -10.40 -2.04 7.75
N TRP A 30 -10.16 -0.73 7.75
CA TRP A 30 -8.98 -0.12 8.36
C TRP A 30 -9.38 0.86 9.47
N PRO A 31 -9.18 0.51 10.75
CA PRO A 31 -9.61 1.33 11.86
C PRO A 31 -8.71 2.56 12.05
N HIS A 32 -9.33 3.73 12.13
CA HIS A 32 -8.67 5.00 12.46
C HIS A 32 -9.21 5.64 13.75
N GLY A 33 -10.25 5.04 14.36
CA GLY A 33 -10.61 5.26 15.76
C GLY A 33 -11.53 6.46 16.04
N LYS A 34 -12.13 7.07 15.01
CA LYS A 34 -13.19 8.08 15.18
C LYS A 34 -14.36 7.84 14.24
N PRO A 35 -15.60 7.70 14.74
CA PRO A 35 -16.76 7.61 13.88
C PRO A 35 -17.04 8.95 13.19
N PHE A 36 -17.91 8.90 12.19
CA PHE A 36 -18.40 10.03 11.40
C PHE A 36 -17.35 10.69 10.53
N ALA A 37 -16.29 9.96 10.12
CA ALA A 37 -15.31 10.44 9.16
C ALA A 37 -15.97 11.01 7.91
N GLN A 38 -15.45 12.15 7.44
CA GLN A 38 -16.07 12.94 6.35
C GLN A 38 -15.18 13.10 5.13
N GLY A 39 -13.87 12.93 5.28
CA GLY A 39 -12.92 13.06 4.19
C GLY A 39 -11.81 12.03 4.30
N VAL A 40 -11.38 11.52 3.15
CA VAL A 40 -10.22 10.63 3.03
C VAL A 40 -9.40 11.03 1.82
N VAL A 41 -8.08 11.02 1.95
CA VAL A 41 -7.15 11.21 0.83
C VAL A 41 -5.96 10.26 0.99
N VAL A 42 -5.42 9.77 -0.13
CA VAL A 42 -4.20 8.96 -0.16
C VAL A 42 -3.04 9.82 -0.68
N ASP A 43 -1.95 9.88 0.06
CA ASP A 43 -0.76 10.64 -0.33
C ASP A 43 0.12 9.90 -1.35
N GLY A 44 1.13 10.60 -1.88
CA GLY A 44 2.06 10.01 -2.87
C GLY A 44 2.97 8.89 -2.31
N LYS A 45 3.01 8.69 -0.99
CA LYS A 45 3.69 7.57 -0.34
C LYS A 45 2.75 6.37 -0.16
N GLY A 46 1.44 6.53 -0.39
CA GLY A 46 0.43 5.49 -0.22
C GLY A 46 -0.14 5.43 1.20
N ASN A 47 -0.07 6.50 1.99
CA ASN A 47 -0.76 6.60 3.28
C ASN A 47 -2.13 7.25 3.12
N ALA A 48 -3.13 6.76 3.84
CA ALA A 48 -4.45 7.36 3.92
C ALA A 48 -4.57 8.32 5.11
N TRP A 49 -5.12 9.49 4.84
CA TRP A 49 -5.37 10.57 5.80
C TRP A 49 -6.86 10.79 5.90
N VAL A 50 -7.41 10.78 7.12
CA VAL A 50 -8.86 10.75 7.37
C VAL A 50 -9.29 11.94 8.22
N ALA A 51 -10.09 12.85 7.65
CA ALA A 51 -10.77 13.90 8.41
C ALA A 51 -11.83 13.27 9.30
N HIS A 52 -11.65 13.37 10.62
CA HIS A 52 -12.45 12.59 11.54
C HIS A 52 -13.89 13.00 11.67
N SER A 53 -14.23 14.27 11.85
CA SER A 53 -15.58 14.77 11.62
C SER A 53 -15.77 16.20 12.09
N VAL A 54 -16.63 16.93 11.38
CA VAL A 54 -17.42 18.05 11.92
C VAL A 54 -18.36 17.58 13.03
N VAL A 55 -18.88 16.36 12.95
CA VAL A 55 -19.82 15.80 13.93
C VAL A 55 -19.08 14.85 14.86
N GLY A 56 -18.90 15.24 16.12
CA GLY A 56 -18.38 14.33 17.14
C GLY A 56 -19.11 12.99 17.19
N PRO A 57 -18.51 11.94 17.79
CA PRO A 57 -19.26 10.75 18.14
C PRO A 57 -20.57 11.19 18.77
N LEU A 58 -21.70 10.71 18.21
CA LEU A 58 -23.01 10.93 18.77
C LEU A 58 -22.90 10.52 20.21
N THR A 59 -22.78 11.56 21.00
CA THR A 59 -23.35 11.50 22.27
C THR A 59 -24.87 11.47 21.95
N GLY A 60 -25.52 10.28 21.83
CA GLY A 60 -27.00 10.19 21.78
C GLY A 60 -27.89 8.99 22.20
N THR A 61 -27.41 7.78 22.57
CA THR A 61 -28.20 6.92 23.52
C THR A 61 -28.52 7.72 24.82
N PRO A 62 -29.35 7.31 25.78
CA PRO A 62 -29.99 8.25 26.74
C PRO A 62 -29.11 9.21 27.60
N ASN A 63 -27.76 9.18 27.50
CA ASN A 63 -26.75 9.82 28.35
C ASN A 63 -25.94 10.95 27.71
N PHE A 64 -26.47 11.67 26.74
CA PHE A 64 -25.58 12.40 25.88
C PHE A 64 -25.94 13.87 25.57
N PRO A 65 -25.21 14.80 26.22
CA PRO A 65 -25.19 16.22 25.91
C PRO A 65 -23.98 16.57 25.01
N GLY A 66 -24.22 17.06 23.80
CA GLY A 66 -23.26 17.89 23.04
C GLY A 66 -22.54 17.23 21.85
N LEU A 67 -22.65 17.89 20.69
CA LEU A 67 -21.79 17.69 19.51
C LEU A 67 -20.37 18.13 19.88
N VAL A 68 -19.44 17.20 20.13
CA VAL A 68 -18.02 17.53 20.35
C VAL A 68 -17.26 17.31 19.05
N PRO A 69 -17.00 18.34 18.23
CA PRO A 69 -16.30 18.15 16.96
C PRO A 69 -14.96 17.43 17.16
N ALA A 70 -14.53 16.67 16.15
CA ALA A 70 -13.20 16.10 16.21
C ALA A 70 -12.15 17.20 16.10
N THR A 71 -10.96 16.91 16.61
CA THR A 71 -9.80 17.81 16.59
C THR A 71 -8.57 17.12 16.02
N THR A 72 -8.80 16.06 15.23
CA THR A 72 -7.74 15.19 14.73
C THR A 72 -7.96 14.73 13.30
N VAL A 73 -6.87 14.44 12.61
CA VAL A 73 -6.84 13.70 11.35
C VAL A 73 -6.20 12.34 11.62
N GLY A 74 -6.86 11.26 11.22
CA GLY A 74 -6.31 9.91 11.30
C GLY A 74 -5.28 9.68 10.21
N HIS A 75 -4.18 8.99 10.53
CA HIS A 75 -3.12 8.62 9.60
C HIS A 75 -2.98 7.10 9.59
N LEU A 76 -3.16 6.52 8.41
CA LEU A 76 -3.08 5.08 8.13
C LEU A 76 -2.01 4.82 7.08
N MET A 77 -1.15 3.84 7.31
CA MET A 77 -0.28 3.32 6.27
C MET A 77 -1.10 2.33 5.45
N THR A 78 -1.33 2.60 4.16
CA THR A 78 -2.14 1.74 3.27
C THR A 78 -1.29 1.08 2.19
N HIS A 79 0.01 0.96 2.42
CA HIS A 79 0.92 0.37 1.46
C HIS A 79 1.99 -0.51 2.13
N GLY A 80 2.61 -1.37 1.33
CA GLY A 80 3.66 -2.29 1.75
C GLY A 80 3.24 -3.27 2.86
N MET A 81 4.25 -3.84 3.53
CA MET A 81 4.08 -4.89 4.55
C MET A 81 3.21 -4.52 5.76
N LEU A 82 3.01 -3.22 6.02
CA LEU A 82 2.21 -2.70 7.13
C LEU A 82 0.92 -2.04 6.64
N THR A 83 0.45 -2.40 5.44
CA THR A 83 -0.86 -1.98 4.90
C THR A 83 -1.94 -2.18 5.95
N GLY A 84 -2.72 -1.12 6.20
CA GLY A 84 -3.74 -1.08 7.25
C GLY A 84 -3.27 -0.65 8.63
N THR A 85 -1.98 -0.38 8.81
CA THR A 85 -1.47 0.02 10.13
C THR A 85 -1.93 1.43 10.44
N PHE A 86 -2.64 1.56 11.56
CA PHE A 86 -2.92 2.84 12.16
C PHE A 86 -1.64 3.46 12.71
N VAL A 87 -1.18 4.53 12.07
CA VAL A 87 0.03 5.28 12.45
C VAL A 87 -0.29 6.12 13.69
N GLY A 88 -1.42 6.83 13.66
CA GLY A 88 -1.89 7.60 14.79
C GLY A 88 -2.81 8.75 14.39
N ASN A 89 -3.11 9.61 15.36
CA ASN A 89 -3.92 10.81 15.17
C ASN A 89 -3.04 12.05 15.21
N VAL A 90 -3.09 12.85 14.15
CA VAL A 90 -2.51 14.19 14.17
C VAL A 90 -3.44 15.10 14.95
N ASP A 91 -2.94 15.70 16.02
CA ASP A 91 -3.66 16.77 16.74
C ASP A 91 -3.67 18.04 15.88
N LEU A 92 -4.86 18.59 15.66
CA LEU A 92 -5.06 19.83 14.90
C LEU A 92 -4.79 21.04 15.78
N ILE A 93 -3.53 21.20 16.14
CA ILE A 93 -3.04 22.34 16.91
C ILE A 93 -1.73 22.87 16.33
N ASP A 94 -1.76 24.13 15.94
CA ASP A 94 -0.58 24.86 15.53
C ASP A 94 0.14 25.41 16.76
N THR A 95 1.27 24.78 17.06
CA THR A 95 2.15 25.12 18.18
C THR A 95 3.31 26.02 17.76
N SER A 96 3.36 26.42 16.49
CA SER A 96 4.39 27.34 15.97
C SER A 96 4.07 28.81 16.24
N VAL A 97 2.82 29.11 16.61
CA VAL A 97 2.30 30.45 16.91
C VAL A 97 1.87 30.57 18.37
N THR A 98 1.85 31.79 18.92
CA THR A 98 1.41 32.06 20.30
C THR A 98 0.39 33.19 20.34
N PRO A 99 -0.84 32.96 20.87
CA PRO A 99 -1.33 31.70 21.41
C PRO A 99 -1.46 30.62 20.32
N ASN A 100 -1.39 29.34 20.72
CA ASN A 100 -1.62 28.23 19.80
C ASN A 100 -2.98 28.36 19.13
N ILE A 101 -3.09 27.95 17.87
CA ILE A 101 -4.35 27.94 17.13
C ILE A 101 -4.82 26.50 16.99
N ALA A 102 -6.10 26.25 17.30
CA ALA A 102 -6.72 24.93 17.19
C ALA A 102 -7.55 24.80 15.90
N GLY A 103 -7.72 23.56 15.44
CA GLY A 103 -8.64 23.16 14.39
C GLY A 103 -9.75 22.30 14.99
N GLU A 104 -11.00 22.68 14.75
CA GLU A 104 -12.18 21.91 15.19
C GLU A 104 -13.13 21.62 14.03
N GLY A 105 -13.58 20.38 13.97
CA GLY A 105 -14.51 19.89 12.98
C GLY A 105 -13.86 19.71 11.62
N PRO A 106 -12.87 18.82 11.48
CA PRO A 106 -12.26 18.53 10.20
C PRO A 106 -13.31 17.90 9.26
N SER A 107 -13.46 18.48 8.06
CA SER A 107 -14.39 17.98 7.03
C SER A 107 -13.66 17.33 5.86
N GLY A 108 -12.91 18.12 5.08
CA GLY A 108 -12.19 17.67 3.90
C GLY A 108 -10.70 17.61 4.17
N VAL A 109 -10.05 16.68 3.47
CA VAL A 109 -8.60 16.49 3.48
C VAL A 109 -8.10 16.40 2.05
N ALA A 110 -6.94 16.97 1.78
CA ALA A 110 -6.30 16.95 0.47
C ALA A 110 -4.78 16.91 0.58
N VAL A 111 -4.10 16.50 -0.48
CA VAL A 111 -2.63 16.43 -0.54
C VAL A 111 -2.15 17.46 -1.54
N ASP A 112 -1.15 18.27 -1.17
CA ASP A 112 -0.53 19.21 -2.11
C ASP A 112 0.63 18.58 -2.89
N THR A 113 1.12 19.31 -3.90
CA THR A 113 2.22 18.87 -4.77
C THR A 113 3.56 18.69 -4.06
N HIS A 114 3.69 19.17 -2.82
CA HIS A 114 4.85 18.96 -1.96
C HIS A 114 4.64 17.80 -0.97
N GLY A 115 3.53 17.07 -1.10
CA GLY A 115 3.17 15.95 -0.23
C GLY A 115 2.70 16.38 1.16
N LYS A 116 2.34 17.65 1.38
CA LYS A 116 1.75 18.10 2.64
C LYS A 116 0.24 17.86 2.62
N ILE A 117 -0.32 17.61 3.80
CA ILE A 117 -1.74 17.30 3.95
C ILE A 117 -2.46 18.56 4.41
N TRP A 118 -3.55 18.90 3.75
CA TRP A 118 -4.39 20.05 4.09
C TRP A 118 -5.72 19.57 4.66
N VAL A 119 -6.22 20.25 5.68
CA VAL A 119 -7.49 19.95 6.33
C VAL A 119 -8.28 21.22 6.60
N THR A 120 -9.57 21.21 6.31
CA THR A 120 -10.48 22.32 6.65
C THR A 120 -11.19 22.07 7.97
N ASN A 121 -11.24 23.10 8.81
CA ASN A 121 -11.85 23.03 10.14
C ASN A 121 -13.08 23.93 10.22
N TYR A 122 -14.25 23.32 10.31
CA TYR A 122 -15.54 23.98 10.21
C TYR A 122 -15.78 25.03 11.30
N TYR A 123 -15.54 24.67 12.57
CA TYR A 123 -15.90 25.51 13.72
C TYR A 123 -14.85 26.56 14.06
N THR A 124 -13.59 26.32 13.72
CA THR A 124 -12.49 27.27 13.95
C THR A 124 -12.24 28.19 12.75
N HIS A 125 -13.00 28.03 11.66
CA HIS A 125 -12.94 28.87 10.46
C HIS A 125 -11.54 28.97 9.86
N ASN A 126 -10.78 27.87 9.90
CA ASN A 126 -9.42 27.86 9.42
C ASN A 126 -9.13 26.61 8.58
N VAL A 127 -8.02 26.68 7.86
CA VAL A 127 -7.42 25.53 7.17
C VAL A 127 -6.05 25.31 7.80
N MET A 128 -5.70 24.05 8.05
CA MET A 128 -4.39 23.69 8.56
C MET A 128 -3.64 22.83 7.55
N ARG A 129 -2.33 23.02 7.48
CA ARG A 129 -1.41 22.14 6.79
C ARG A 129 -0.67 21.28 7.79
N ILE A 130 -0.56 20.00 7.48
CA ILE A 130 0.13 18.97 8.24
C ILE A 130 1.35 18.55 7.42
N ASP A 131 2.50 18.58 8.08
CA ASP A 131 3.72 17.95 7.59
C ASP A 131 3.72 16.48 8.02
N PRO A 132 3.65 15.51 7.10
CA PRO A 132 3.63 14.09 7.43
C PRO A 132 4.97 13.59 8.01
N ASP A 133 6.06 14.34 7.82
CA ASP A 133 7.41 13.94 8.28
C ASP A 133 7.74 14.48 9.70
N LEU A 134 6.79 15.17 10.34
CA LEU A 134 6.95 15.74 11.68
C LEU A 134 6.11 15.01 12.74
N GLY A 135 6.32 15.40 14.00
CA GLY A 135 5.55 14.88 15.14
C GLY A 135 6.19 13.64 15.77
N PRO A 136 5.51 13.02 16.75
CA PRO A 136 5.97 11.78 17.38
C PRO A 136 5.94 10.61 16.39
N ILE A 137 6.80 9.62 16.63
CA ILE A 137 6.78 8.35 15.90
C ILE A 137 5.60 7.51 16.40
N GLY A 138 4.75 7.08 15.47
CA GLY A 138 3.55 6.30 15.72
C GLY A 138 3.68 4.84 15.31
N GLY A 139 2.54 4.25 14.96
CA GLY A 139 2.47 2.94 14.32
C GLY A 139 3.32 2.90 13.05
N ALA A 140 3.71 1.68 12.65
CA ALA A 140 4.65 1.44 11.56
C ALA A 140 6.04 2.10 11.70
N GLY A 141 6.36 2.72 12.84
CA GLY A 141 7.67 3.34 13.08
C GLY A 141 7.91 4.62 12.27
N ILE A 142 6.85 5.24 11.74
CA ILE A 142 6.91 6.48 10.97
C ILE A 142 6.29 7.65 11.78
N PRO A 143 6.59 8.92 11.45
CA PRO A 143 5.97 10.05 12.11
C PRO A 143 4.45 10.07 11.91
N ILE A 144 3.72 10.48 12.96
CA ILE A 144 2.26 10.63 12.90
C ILE A 144 1.86 11.79 11.99
N GLY A 145 2.70 12.82 11.90
CA GLY A 145 2.41 14.10 11.27
C GLY A 145 2.20 15.21 12.30
N LYS A 146 2.42 16.45 11.91
CA LYS A 146 2.20 17.64 12.76
C LYS A 146 1.72 18.83 11.94
N VAL A 147 0.80 19.62 12.50
CA VAL A 147 0.42 20.92 11.92
C VAL A 147 1.63 21.86 11.89
N ASP A 148 1.94 22.41 10.71
CA ASP A 148 3.05 23.32 10.46
C ASP A 148 2.63 24.70 9.92
N LEU A 149 1.34 24.86 9.59
CA LEU A 149 0.76 26.12 9.11
C LEU A 149 -0.73 26.16 9.40
N THR A 150 -1.22 27.32 9.84
CA THR A 150 -2.65 27.64 9.91
C THR A 150 -2.98 28.85 9.05
N VAL A 151 -4.08 28.75 8.31
CA VAL A 151 -4.67 29.83 7.51
C VAL A 151 -6.04 30.16 8.08
N ASP A 152 -6.18 31.36 8.64
CA ASP A 152 -7.47 31.89 9.08
C ASP A 152 -8.30 32.31 7.84
N LEU A 153 -9.54 31.82 7.75
CA LEU A 153 -10.48 32.17 6.68
C LEU A 153 -11.42 33.31 7.08
N GLY A 154 -11.37 33.73 8.35
CA GLY A 154 -12.18 34.79 8.91
C GLY A 154 -13.49 34.29 9.55
N PRO A 155 -14.07 35.10 10.45
CA PRO A 155 -15.28 34.74 11.17
C PRO A 155 -16.44 34.36 10.25
N GLY A 156 -17.10 33.24 10.55
CA GLY A 156 -18.27 32.78 9.80
C GLY A 156 -17.97 32.10 8.47
N ALA A 157 -16.71 31.73 8.21
CA ALA A 157 -16.34 31.03 6.97
C ALA A 157 -16.93 29.62 6.87
N PHE A 158 -17.05 28.91 8.00
CA PHE A 158 -17.58 27.54 8.10
C PHE A 158 -17.13 26.62 6.94
N PRO A 159 -15.81 26.46 6.70
CA PRO A 159 -15.33 25.73 5.55
C PRO A 159 -15.81 24.29 5.62
N TYR A 160 -16.64 23.91 4.65
CA TYR A 160 -17.21 22.59 4.51
C TYR A 160 -17.14 22.21 3.04
N ASN A 161 -16.36 21.19 2.73
CA ASN A 161 -16.07 20.85 1.35
C ASN A 161 -16.06 19.33 1.15
N TYR A 162 -16.41 18.97 -0.07
CA TYR A 162 -16.35 17.63 -0.59
C TYR A 162 -15.33 17.63 -1.73
N SER A 163 -14.66 16.51 -2.01
CA SER A 163 -13.66 16.33 -3.07
C SER A 163 -12.23 16.74 -2.70
N ASP A 164 -11.38 17.02 -3.69
CA ASP A 164 -9.98 17.39 -3.55
C ASP A 164 -9.82 18.92 -3.64
N MET A 165 -9.33 19.55 -2.57
CA MET A 165 -9.12 21.00 -2.47
C MET A 165 -7.85 21.50 -3.16
N THR A 166 -6.88 20.63 -3.42
CA THR A 166 -5.67 21.03 -4.15
C THR A 166 -5.88 20.96 -5.66
N GLY A 167 -7.01 20.40 -6.08
CA GLY A 167 -7.41 20.28 -7.48
C GLY A 167 -6.54 19.28 -8.23
N GLN A 168 -5.73 18.46 -7.54
CA GLN A 168 -4.89 17.45 -8.16
C GLN A 168 -5.73 16.47 -9.00
N ILE A 169 -6.86 15.99 -8.48
CA ILE A 169 -7.79 15.12 -9.21
C ILE A 169 -8.56 15.89 -10.30
N ALA A 170 -8.80 17.19 -10.11
CA ALA A 170 -9.52 18.04 -11.07
C ALA A 170 -8.65 18.55 -12.23
N ILE A 171 -7.33 18.61 -12.06
CA ILE A 171 -6.37 19.13 -13.04
C ILE A 171 -5.81 17.99 -13.92
N GLY A 172 -5.92 16.73 -13.50
CA GLY A 172 -5.64 15.57 -14.35
C GLY A 172 -5.51 14.26 -13.60
N ASN A 173 -5.50 13.16 -14.34
CA ASN A 173 -5.25 11.84 -13.78
C ASN A 173 -3.83 11.74 -13.18
N PRO A 174 -3.64 11.06 -12.03
CA PRO A 174 -2.32 10.81 -11.51
C PRO A 174 -1.48 10.08 -12.55
N THR A 175 -0.38 10.71 -12.98
CA THR A 175 0.50 10.19 -14.03
C THR A 175 1.47 9.12 -13.52
N GLN A 176 1.40 8.82 -12.23
CA GLN A 176 2.19 7.78 -11.60
C GLN A 176 1.41 7.17 -10.44
N GLY A 177 1.64 5.88 -10.23
CA GLY A 177 1.11 5.12 -9.11
C GLY A 177 2.02 3.92 -8.86
N PHE A 178 1.76 3.20 -7.79
CA PHE A 178 2.46 1.95 -7.54
C PHE A 178 1.53 0.93 -6.93
N TRP A 179 1.89 -0.33 -7.12
CA TRP A 179 1.29 -1.48 -6.49
C TRP A 179 2.38 -2.25 -5.74
N GLU A 180 2.10 -2.68 -4.51
CA GLU A 180 3.02 -3.43 -3.66
C GLU A 180 2.37 -4.73 -3.19
N VAL A 181 3.16 -5.80 -3.14
CA VAL A 181 2.73 -7.10 -2.59
C VAL A 181 3.87 -7.76 -1.84
N MET A 182 3.53 -8.47 -0.76
CA MET A 182 4.45 -9.36 -0.06
C MET A 182 4.05 -10.82 -0.30
N HIS A 183 5.05 -11.66 -0.59
CA HIS A 183 4.89 -13.10 -0.71
C HIS A 183 5.74 -13.84 0.33
N ASP A 184 5.22 -14.93 0.90
CA ASP A 184 5.87 -15.77 1.91
C ASP A 184 6.29 -17.10 1.27
N GLY A 185 7.60 -17.31 1.15
CA GLY A 185 8.20 -18.55 0.64
C GLY A 185 8.34 -19.64 1.70
N LEU A 186 7.68 -19.50 2.85
CA LEU A 186 7.46 -20.48 3.92
C LEU A 186 8.71 -20.99 4.67
N ALA A 187 9.91 -20.75 4.16
CA ALA A 187 11.18 -21.15 4.76
C ALA A 187 12.16 -19.98 4.92
N PRO A 188 12.92 -19.92 6.03
CA PRO A 188 14.04 -18.99 6.14
C PRO A 188 15.06 -19.20 5.01
N GLY A 189 15.58 -18.11 4.46
CA GLY A 189 16.57 -18.12 3.40
C GLY A 189 16.05 -18.56 2.03
N THR A 190 14.72 -18.59 1.82
CA THR A 190 14.14 -18.85 0.49
C THR A 190 14.82 -17.99 -0.54
N SER A 191 15.35 -18.64 -1.58
CA SER A 191 16.12 -17.96 -2.62
C SER A 191 15.17 -17.62 -3.75
N TRP A 192 14.99 -16.34 -4.04
CA TRP A 192 14.08 -15.89 -5.08
C TRP A 192 14.76 -15.99 -6.46
N GLY A 193 14.01 -16.48 -7.45
CA GLY A 193 14.49 -16.80 -8.79
C GLY A 193 14.24 -15.67 -9.77
N THR A 194 13.02 -15.58 -10.28
CA THR A 194 12.58 -14.63 -11.30
C THR A 194 11.28 -13.96 -10.87
N ILE A 195 11.05 -12.76 -11.42
CA ILE A 195 9.75 -12.10 -11.40
C ILE A 195 9.42 -11.86 -12.86
N THR A 196 8.25 -12.30 -13.29
CA THR A 196 7.77 -12.17 -14.66
C THR A 196 6.41 -11.49 -14.64
N TRP A 197 6.19 -10.55 -15.53
CA TRP A 197 4.91 -9.85 -15.65
C TRP A 197 4.54 -9.63 -17.11
N ASN A 198 3.25 -9.42 -17.36
CA ASN A 198 2.74 -8.98 -18.66
C ASN A 198 3.10 -9.93 -19.82
N THR A 199 2.89 -11.22 -19.61
CA THR A 199 3.08 -12.27 -20.65
C THR A 199 1.81 -12.57 -21.44
N GLU A 200 0.71 -11.97 -21.04
CA GLU A 200 -0.65 -12.17 -21.50
C GLU A 200 -1.15 -11.03 -22.41
N PRO A 201 -2.18 -11.27 -23.25
CA PRO A 201 -2.69 -10.27 -24.20
C PRO A 201 -3.25 -8.98 -23.59
N GLU A 202 -3.71 -9.04 -22.34
CA GLU A 202 -4.27 -7.91 -21.58
C GLU A 202 -3.20 -6.90 -21.17
N ALA A 203 -1.92 -7.31 -21.20
CA ALA A 203 -0.79 -6.47 -20.89
C ALA A 203 -0.63 -5.31 -21.88
N LYS A 204 -0.29 -4.13 -21.34
CA LYS A 204 -0.10 -2.94 -22.17
C LYS A 204 0.95 -2.01 -21.60
N VAL A 205 1.92 -1.60 -22.41
CA VAL A 205 2.85 -0.51 -22.07
C VAL A 205 2.89 0.44 -23.27
N PRO A 206 1.94 1.38 -23.40
CA PRO A 206 1.90 2.34 -24.49
C PRO A 206 3.19 3.19 -24.56
N ALA A 207 3.51 3.71 -25.75
CA ALA A 207 4.68 4.56 -25.94
C ALA A 207 4.64 5.79 -25.00
N GLY A 208 5.74 6.05 -24.29
CA GLY A 208 5.82 7.14 -23.31
C GLY A 208 5.38 6.77 -21.89
N THR A 209 4.82 5.57 -21.68
CA THR A 209 4.51 5.00 -20.36
C THR A 209 5.60 4.02 -19.91
N SER A 210 5.59 3.64 -18.63
CA SER A 210 6.50 2.59 -18.14
C SER A 210 5.92 1.80 -16.97
N ILE A 211 6.33 0.54 -16.86
CA ILE A 211 6.23 -0.27 -15.64
C ILE A 211 7.65 -0.59 -15.19
N ALA A 212 8.01 -0.17 -13.97
CA ALA A 212 9.25 -0.54 -13.31
C ALA A 212 8.92 -1.46 -12.14
N VAL A 213 9.64 -2.57 -12.01
CA VAL A 213 9.44 -3.52 -10.90
C VAL A 213 10.72 -3.57 -10.09
N ASP A 214 10.58 -3.39 -8.78
CA ASP A 214 11.64 -3.51 -7.81
C ASP A 214 11.27 -4.56 -6.76
N ALA A 215 12.26 -5.21 -6.16
CA ALA A 215 12.05 -6.20 -5.11
C ALA A 215 13.04 -6.06 -3.94
N ARG A 216 12.62 -6.49 -2.75
CA ARG A 216 13.47 -6.69 -1.57
C ARG A 216 13.04 -7.94 -0.81
N ALA A 217 13.93 -8.56 -0.03
CA ALA A 217 13.61 -9.78 0.70
C ALA A 217 14.26 -9.82 2.10
N ALA A 218 13.61 -10.49 3.04
CA ALA A 218 14.11 -10.69 4.40
C ALA A 218 13.50 -11.95 5.05
N ASP A 219 14.17 -12.50 6.08
CA ASP A 219 13.67 -13.68 6.81
C ASP A 219 12.54 -13.39 7.80
N THR A 220 12.41 -12.13 8.20
CA THR A 220 11.29 -11.68 8.98
C THR A 220 10.61 -10.54 8.24
N GLN A 221 9.29 -10.54 8.33
CA GLN A 221 8.43 -9.45 7.91
C GLN A 221 9.01 -8.10 8.38
N ALA A 222 9.18 -7.91 9.70
CA ALA A 222 9.69 -6.66 10.26
C ALA A 222 11.05 -6.18 9.71
N ALA A 223 11.89 -7.09 9.21
CA ALA A 223 13.19 -6.74 8.66
C ALA A 223 13.13 -6.20 7.21
N LEU A 224 12.00 -6.35 6.49
CA LEU A 224 11.84 -5.84 5.13
C LEU A 224 12.00 -4.32 5.06
N SER A 225 11.49 -3.57 6.05
CA SER A 225 11.56 -2.10 6.10
C SER A 225 13.00 -1.57 6.10
N GLY A 226 13.96 -2.35 6.61
CA GLY A 226 15.39 -2.03 6.60
C GLY A 226 16.12 -2.46 5.31
N GLN A 227 15.47 -3.19 4.41
CA GLN A 227 16.07 -3.61 3.14
C GLN A 227 15.82 -2.57 2.05
N SER A 228 16.81 -2.42 1.16
CA SER A 228 16.68 -1.59 -0.03
C SER A 228 16.03 -2.38 -1.16
N PHE A 229 15.11 -1.73 -1.86
CA PHE A 229 14.59 -2.23 -3.13
C PHE A 229 15.70 -2.26 -4.19
N ILE A 230 15.75 -3.36 -4.94
CA ILE A 230 16.60 -3.50 -6.13
C ILE A 230 15.73 -3.63 -7.37
N PRO A 231 16.14 -3.05 -8.51
CA PRO A 231 15.41 -3.19 -9.76
C PRO A 231 15.49 -4.63 -10.27
N VAL A 232 14.37 -5.15 -10.78
CA VAL A 232 14.29 -6.45 -11.45
C VAL A 232 13.85 -6.28 -12.90
N THR A 233 14.25 -7.21 -13.76
CA THR A 233 13.85 -7.25 -15.17
C THR A 233 13.00 -8.48 -15.43
N SER A 234 11.88 -8.32 -16.14
CA SER A 234 10.90 -9.40 -16.36
C SER A 234 11.57 -10.65 -16.93
N GLY A 235 11.39 -11.77 -16.24
CA GLY A 235 11.94 -13.07 -16.63
C GLY A 235 13.45 -13.24 -16.42
N ILE A 236 14.16 -12.22 -15.92
CA ILE A 236 15.61 -12.28 -15.69
C ILE A 236 15.90 -12.66 -14.23
N PRO A 237 16.74 -13.69 -13.98
CA PRO A 237 17.08 -14.08 -12.62
C PRO A 237 17.78 -12.97 -11.83
N PHE A 238 17.39 -12.81 -10.56
CA PHE A 238 18.05 -11.92 -9.60
C PHE A 238 18.54 -12.70 -8.36
N LYS A 239 19.16 -11.99 -7.42
CA LYS A 239 19.74 -12.59 -6.20
C LYS A 239 19.18 -11.88 -4.96
N LEU A 240 18.03 -12.35 -4.50
CA LEU A 240 17.48 -12.02 -3.19
C LEU A 240 17.21 -13.30 -2.42
N ALA A 241 17.41 -13.24 -1.10
CA ALA A 241 17.12 -14.34 -0.21
C ALA A 241 16.43 -13.84 1.04
N GLY A 242 15.47 -14.62 1.52
CA GLY A 242 14.66 -14.31 2.68
C GLY A 242 13.34 -15.04 2.58
N ARG A 243 12.78 -15.46 3.72
CA ARG A 243 11.44 -16.05 3.77
C ARG A 243 10.39 -15.20 3.05
N TYR A 244 10.44 -13.88 3.21
CA TYR A 244 9.51 -12.96 2.60
C TYR A 244 10.18 -12.17 1.48
N ILE A 245 9.46 -11.95 0.38
CA ILE A 245 9.81 -11.00 -0.67
C ILE A 245 8.70 -9.95 -0.79
N GLU A 246 9.09 -8.69 -0.92
CA GLU A 246 8.19 -7.60 -1.23
C GLU A 246 8.53 -7.06 -2.62
N VAL A 247 7.51 -6.92 -3.45
CA VAL A 247 7.62 -6.47 -4.84
C VAL A 247 6.84 -5.17 -4.97
N LYS A 248 7.46 -4.17 -5.58
CA LYS A 248 6.86 -2.88 -5.92
C LYS A 248 6.84 -2.72 -7.43
N ALA A 249 5.65 -2.62 -8.02
CA ALA A 249 5.47 -2.20 -9.39
C ALA A 249 5.13 -0.71 -9.43
N SER A 250 5.99 0.11 -10.02
CA SER A 250 5.76 1.54 -10.25
C SER A 250 5.27 1.74 -11.68
N LEU A 251 4.08 2.30 -11.81
CA LEU A 251 3.42 2.59 -13.08
C LEU A 251 3.56 4.09 -13.36
N LYS A 252 3.99 4.42 -14.57
CA LYS A 252 4.07 5.81 -15.04
C LYS A 252 3.26 5.94 -16.32
N GLY A 253 2.17 6.68 -16.24
CA GLY A 253 1.39 7.14 -17.37
C GLY A 253 1.95 8.43 -17.97
N ILE A 254 1.19 8.99 -18.90
CA ILE A 254 1.41 10.33 -19.44
C ILE A 254 0.29 11.25 -18.92
N ALA A 255 0.56 12.55 -18.81
CA ALA A 255 -0.48 13.50 -18.48
C ALA A 255 -1.47 13.58 -19.64
N ASP A 256 -2.76 13.56 -19.33
CA ASP A 256 -3.79 13.85 -20.33
C ASP A 256 -3.61 15.28 -20.83
N ILE A 257 -3.38 15.44 -22.13
CA ILE A 257 -3.34 16.75 -22.77
C ILE A 257 -4.71 16.96 -23.44
N GLY A 258 -5.63 17.61 -22.75
CA GLY A 258 -6.98 17.91 -23.25
C GLY A 258 -8.03 16.85 -22.86
N CYS A 259 -9.11 16.73 -23.65
CA CYS A 259 -10.23 15.81 -23.39
C CYS A 259 -10.04 14.40 -23.99
N VAL A 260 -8.80 13.99 -24.28
CA VAL A 260 -8.50 12.66 -24.83
C VAL A 260 -7.85 11.85 -23.73
N GLU A 261 -8.52 10.78 -23.31
CA GLU A 261 -7.97 9.82 -22.35
C GLU A 261 -6.69 9.22 -22.94
N SER A 262 -5.57 9.42 -22.26
CA SER A 262 -4.35 8.70 -22.60
C SER A 262 -4.41 7.28 -22.04
N GLU A 263 -4.06 6.30 -22.86
CA GLU A 263 -3.99 4.93 -22.40
C GLU A 263 -2.78 4.77 -21.45
N GLY A 264 -3.06 4.37 -20.20
CA GLY A 264 -2.04 4.07 -19.20
C GLY A 264 -1.39 2.70 -19.40
N PRO A 265 -0.27 2.43 -18.71
CA PRO A 265 0.28 1.08 -18.63
C PRO A 265 -0.67 0.17 -17.84
N ILE A 266 -0.81 -1.08 -18.29
CA ILE A 266 -1.59 -2.13 -17.62
C ILE A 266 -0.61 -3.20 -17.16
N LEU A 267 -0.52 -3.38 -15.84
CA LEU A 267 0.06 -4.56 -15.21
C LEU A 267 -1.09 -5.54 -14.96
N SER A 268 -1.20 -6.59 -15.77
CA SER A 268 -2.33 -7.51 -15.70
C SER A 268 -2.02 -8.72 -14.81
N ASP A 269 -0.83 -9.30 -14.92
CA ASP A 269 -0.33 -10.33 -14.01
C ASP A 269 1.14 -10.10 -13.63
N LEU A 270 1.51 -10.58 -12.45
CA LEU A 270 2.88 -10.64 -11.95
C LEU A 270 3.10 -11.96 -11.21
N ARG A 271 4.05 -12.75 -11.70
CA ARG A 271 4.44 -14.02 -11.12
C ARG A 271 5.80 -13.92 -10.46
N ILE A 272 5.85 -14.27 -9.18
CA ILE A 272 7.07 -14.44 -8.40
C ILE A 272 7.40 -15.93 -8.40
N GLN A 273 8.66 -16.28 -8.67
CA GLN A 273 9.12 -17.66 -8.63
C GLN A 273 10.31 -17.80 -7.69
N ALA A 274 10.21 -18.69 -6.70
CA ALA A 274 11.34 -19.09 -5.89
C ALA A 274 12.25 -20.03 -6.68
N ARG A 275 13.55 -20.00 -6.41
CA ARG A 275 14.47 -21.04 -6.89
C ARG A 275 14.11 -22.36 -6.21
N CYS A 276 14.17 -23.43 -6.98
CA CYS A 276 13.85 -24.80 -6.55
C CYS A 276 12.37 -25.10 -6.34
N ASP A 277 11.49 -24.11 -6.45
CA ASP A 277 10.05 -24.30 -6.63
C ASP A 277 9.80 -24.37 -8.15
N VAL A 278 9.69 -25.59 -8.65
CA VAL A 278 9.68 -25.94 -10.07
C VAL A 278 8.25 -26.13 -10.58
N ASP A 279 7.34 -26.63 -9.74
CA ASP A 279 5.93 -26.79 -10.09
C ASP A 279 5.03 -25.62 -9.64
N LEU A 280 5.59 -24.63 -8.96
CA LEU A 280 4.99 -23.32 -8.67
C LEU A 280 3.82 -23.38 -7.70
N ASP A 281 3.87 -24.30 -6.74
CA ASP A 281 2.88 -24.43 -5.68
C ASP A 281 3.22 -23.62 -4.41
N GLY A 282 4.40 -22.99 -4.40
CA GLY A 282 4.83 -22.08 -3.34
C GLY A 282 5.69 -22.75 -2.26
N ASP A 283 6.09 -24.01 -2.45
CA ASP A 283 7.03 -24.68 -1.58
C ASP A 283 8.10 -25.49 -2.36
N VAL A 284 9.19 -25.87 -1.68
CA VAL A 284 10.25 -26.71 -2.22
C VAL A 284 10.18 -28.09 -1.54
N ASP A 285 9.80 -29.10 -2.30
CA ASP A 285 9.57 -30.45 -1.78
C ASP A 285 10.06 -31.58 -2.73
N GLN A 286 9.60 -32.81 -2.49
CA GLN A 286 9.96 -33.96 -3.32
C GLN A 286 9.44 -33.91 -4.76
N LEU A 287 8.32 -33.24 -5.03
CA LEU A 287 7.76 -33.04 -6.36
C LEU A 287 8.68 -32.17 -7.22
N ASP A 288 9.26 -31.12 -6.65
CA ASP A 288 10.25 -30.26 -7.31
C ASP A 288 11.52 -31.02 -7.67
N LEU A 289 12.11 -31.69 -6.68
CA LEU A 289 13.35 -32.47 -6.86
C LEU A 289 13.12 -33.56 -7.92
N SER A 290 11.92 -34.12 -7.96
CA SER A 290 11.51 -35.09 -8.99
C SER A 290 11.33 -34.42 -10.35
N ALA A 291 10.78 -33.22 -10.44
CA ALA A 291 10.63 -32.47 -11.68
C ALA A 291 11.99 -32.12 -12.32
N ILE A 292 12.97 -31.69 -11.51
CA ILE A 292 14.36 -31.48 -11.94
C ILE A 292 14.95 -32.81 -12.44
N SER A 293 14.76 -33.88 -11.67
CA SER A 293 15.30 -35.20 -12.01
C SER A 293 14.74 -35.75 -13.33
N ARG A 294 13.45 -35.51 -13.62
CA ARG A 294 12.81 -35.87 -14.90
C ARG A 294 13.27 -35.00 -16.07
N GLY A 295 13.78 -33.79 -15.80
CA GLY A 295 14.30 -32.86 -16.80
C GLY A 295 15.75 -33.13 -17.24
N ARG A 296 16.46 -34.05 -16.57
CA ARG A 296 17.90 -34.29 -16.79
C ARG A 296 18.25 -34.54 -18.25
N GLY A 297 19.32 -33.91 -18.71
CA GLY A 297 19.85 -34.05 -20.07
C GLY A 297 19.11 -33.20 -21.11
N LYS A 298 18.05 -32.48 -20.74
CA LYS A 298 17.46 -31.44 -21.59
C LYS A 298 18.31 -30.17 -21.52
N THR A 299 18.35 -29.42 -22.62
CA THR A 299 18.95 -28.10 -22.66
C THR A 299 18.00 -27.10 -22.00
N PRO A 300 18.39 -26.42 -20.92
CA PRO A 300 17.53 -25.43 -20.27
C PRO A 300 17.31 -24.23 -21.18
N LEU A 301 16.10 -23.68 -21.16
CA LEU A 301 15.81 -22.35 -21.69
C LEU A 301 16.32 -21.28 -20.70
N PRO A 302 16.52 -20.02 -21.14
CA PRO A 302 16.81 -18.93 -20.21
C PRO A 302 15.75 -18.85 -19.09
N GLY A 303 16.19 -18.93 -17.83
CA GLY A 303 15.30 -18.91 -16.68
C GLY A 303 14.56 -20.23 -16.38
N ASP A 304 14.94 -21.35 -17.01
CA ASP A 304 14.34 -22.66 -16.72
C ASP A 304 14.51 -23.03 -15.24
N PRO A 305 13.43 -23.23 -14.46
CA PRO A 305 13.51 -23.56 -13.04
C PRO A 305 14.34 -24.79 -12.71
N ARG A 306 14.49 -25.70 -13.68
CA ARG A 306 15.17 -26.98 -13.47
C ARG A 306 16.69 -26.85 -13.51
N ASP A 307 17.22 -25.77 -14.09
CA ASP A 307 18.63 -25.37 -13.97
C ASP A 307 18.79 -24.48 -12.73
N ALA A 308 18.49 -25.06 -11.56
CA ALA A 308 18.33 -24.35 -10.32
C ALA A 308 19.65 -23.73 -9.81
N ASN A 309 20.79 -24.33 -10.15
CA ASN A 309 22.11 -23.79 -9.82
C ASN A 309 22.61 -22.75 -10.86
N GLY A 310 21.98 -22.69 -12.04
CA GLY A 310 22.30 -21.76 -13.12
C GLY A 310 23.60 -22.07 -13.86
N ASP A 311 24.01 -23.35 -13.91
CA ASP A 311 25.22 -23.80 -14.61
C ASP A 311 25.00 -24.09 -16.10
N GLY A 312 23.77 -23.90 -16.58
CA GLY A 312 23.36 -24.12 -17.97
C GLY A 312 23.05 -25.59 -18.28
N ARG A 313 22.94 -26.46 -17.27
CA ARG A 313 22.71 -27.90 -17.47
C ARG A 313 21.78 -28.47 -16.41
N ILE A 314 20.64 -29.01 -16.83
CA ILE A 314 19.75 -29.75 -15.93
C ILE A 314 20.37 -31.12 -15.59
N ASN A 315 20.90 -31.26 -14.37
CA ASN A 315 21.70 -32.39 -13.94
C ASN A 315 21.54 -32.69 -12.41
N PRO A 316 22.18 -33.74 -11.86
CA PRO A 316 22.07 -34.04 -10.42
C PRO A 316 22.60 -32.93 -9.48
N GLY A 317 23.41 -32.00 -10.00
CA GLY A 317 23.88 -30.80 -9.30
C GLY A 317 22.75 -29.86 -8.92
N ASP A 318 21.73 -29.72 -9.77
CA ASP A 318 20.53 -28.92 -9.48
C ASP A 318 19.73 -29.50 -8.31
N VAL A 319 19.52 -30.82 -8.33
CA VAL A 319 18.84 -31.52 -7.22
C VAL A 319 19.61 -31.33 -5.92
N LYS A 320 20.94 -31.48 -5.95
CA LYS A 320 21.79 -31.26 -4.76
C LYS A 320 21.75 -29.82 -4.26
N PHE A 321 21.61 -28.86 -5.17
CA PHE A 321 21.46 -27.45 -4.83
C PHE A 321 20.11 -27.17 -4.14
N CYS A 322 19.06 -27.88 -4.53
CA CYS A 322 17.70 -27.69 -4.01
C CYS A 322 17.37 -28.43 -2.73
N ILE A 323 17.96 -29.60 -2.45
CA ILE A 323 17.76 -30.36 -1.20
C ILE A 323 17.88 -29.51 0.08
N PRO A 324 18.92 -28.66 0.28
CA PRO A 324 19.03 -27.85 1.49
C PRO A 324 18.02 -26.68 1.55
N LYS A 325 17.22 -26.48 0.50
CA LYS A 325 16.22 -25.41 0.38
C LYS A 325 14.79 -25.90 0.58
N CYS A 326 14.61 -27.19 0.89
CA CYS A 326 13.30 -27.74 1.14
C CYS A 326 12.60 -27.06 2.30
N THR A 327 11.32 -26.78 2.13
CA THR A 327 10.50 -26.04 3.10
C THR A 327 10.22 -26.84 4.36
N ARG A 328 10.11 -28.16 4.21
CA ARG A 328 9.82 -29.10 5.30
C ARG A 328 10.98 -30.06 5.56
N ALA A 329 11.01 -30.59 6.78
CA ALA A 329 11.97 -31.62 7.16
C ALA A 329 11.90 -32.82 6.19
N ASN A 330 13.06 -33.30 5.76
CA ASN A 330 13.20 -34.39 4.79
C ASN A 330 12.53 -34.13 3.42
N CYS A 331 12.30 -32.86 3.05
CA CYS A 331 11.63 -32.48 1.81
C CYS A 331 10.25 -33.17 1.65
N ALA A 332 9.50 -33.28 2.75
CA ALA A 332 8.19 -33.92 2.71
C ALA A 332 7.19 -33.08 1.88
N ILE A 333 6.39 -33.77 1.07
CA ILE A 333 5.29 -33.18 0.30
C ILE A 333 4.22 -32.57 1.20
N GLN A 334 3.50 -31.57 0.69
CA GLN A 334 2.34 -30.96 1.37
C GLN A 334 1.11 -31.88 1.41
#